data_AF-A0A9D4Q7Z0-F1
#
_entry.id   AF-A0A9D4Q7Z0-F1
#
_cell.length_a   1.000
_cell.length_b   1.000
_cell.length_c   1.000
_cell.angle_alpha   90.00
_cell.angle_beta   90.00
_cell.angle_gamma   90.00
#
_symmetry.space_group_name_H-M   'P 1'
#
loop_
_entity.id
_entity.type
_entity.pdbx_description
1 polymer ?
#
loop_
_entity_poly.entity_id
_entity_poly.type
_entity_poly.pdbx_seq_one_letter_code
_entity_poly.pdbx_strand_id
1 'polypeptide(L)'
;MEKRGYDYEHSELLLYQNMVMREAGELDEALGHLARNEEQICDKLSVLETRANLLMQVGQYPAAESIYRELLNRNPENHEYYHGLLKALRQRESSTLLQ
;
A
#
# COMPACT_ATOMS: atom_id res chain seq x y z
N MET A 1 -0.61 12.57 -27.52
CA MET A 1 -0.81 11.13 -27.28
C MET A 1 -2.05 11.00 -26.41
N GLU A 2 -3.17 10.55 -26.98
CA GLU A 2 -4.39 10.29 -26.22
C GLU A 2 -4.13 9.14 -25.24
N LYS A 3 -4.12 9.42 -23.93
CA LYS A 3 -4.34 8.36 -22.94
C LYS A 3 -5.78 7.89 -23.15
N ARG A 4 -5.96 6.72 -23.75
CA ARG A 4 -7.28 6.13 -24.00
C ARG A 4 -7.99 5.96 -22.65
N GLY A 5 -9.22 6.44 -22.54
CA GLY A 5 -10.03 6.34 -21.31
C GLY A 5 -10.16 4.92 -20.76
N TYR A 6 -10.00 3.91 -21.62
CA TYR A 6 -9.97 2.49 -21.26
C TYR A 6 -8.86 2.15 -20.24
N ASP A 7 -7.68 2.76 -20.34
CA ASP A 7 -6.56 2.48 -19.41
C ASP A 7 -6.84 3.05 -18.01
N TYR A 8 -7.58 4.16 -17.94
CA TYR A 8 -7.98 4.79 -16.69
C TYR A 8 -9.12 4.02 -16.01
N GLU A 9 -10.20 3.70 -16.74
CA GLU A 9 -11.32 2.91 -16.19
C GLU A 9 -10.85 1.53 -15.71
N HIS A 10 -9.93 0.90 -16.46
CA HIS A 10 -9.32 -0.36 -16.06
C HIS A 10 -8.48 -0.22 -14.79
N SER A 11 -7.66 0.84 -14.69
CA SER A 11 -6.92 1.18 -13.46
C SER A 11 -7.85 1.34 -12.24
N GLU A 12 -8.94 2.09 -12.39
CA GLU A 12 -9.91 2.30 -11.30
C GLU A 12 -10.61 0.99 -10.91
N LEU A 13 -10.98 0.15 -11.88
CA LEU A 13 -11.56 -1.16 -11.61
C LEU A 13 -10.61 -2.06 -10.81
N LEU A 14 -9.32 -2.04 -11.12
CA LEU A 14 -8.31 -2.81 -10.39
C LEU A 14 -8.19 -2.34 -8.92
N LEU A 15 -8.20 -1.03 -8.68
CA LEU A 15 -8.21 -0.48 -7.32
C LEU A 15 -9.50 -0.83 -6.58
N TYR A 16 -10.64 -0.80 -7.27
CA TYR A 16 -11.93 -1.17 -6.69
C TYR A 16 -11.98 -2.66 -6.28
N GLN A 17 -11.52 -3.56 -7.15
CA GLN A 17 -11.39 -4.99 -6.81
C GLN A 17 -10.52 -5.20 -5.58
N ASN A 18 -9.40 -4.47 -5.50
CA ASN A 18 -8.50 -4.54 -4.35
C ASN A 18 -9.19 -4.10 -3.06
N MET A 19 -9.95 -3.00 -3.12
CA MET A 19 -10.74 -2.52 -1.99
C MET A 19 -11.78 -3.56 -1.55
N VAL A 20 -12.49 -4.20 -2.48
CA VAL A 20 -13.47 -5.25 -2.14
C VAL A 20 -12.80 -6.42 -1.41
N MET A 21 -11.64 -6.89 -1.86
CA MET A 21 -10.87 -7.94 -1.16
C MET A 21 -10.47 -7.50 0.25
N ARG A 22 -10.03 -6.25 0.40
CA ARG A 22 -9.68 -5.68 1.72
C ARG A 22 -10.87 -5.65 2.67
N GLU A 23 -12.03 -5.20 2.21
CA GLU A 23 -13.27 -5.17 3.02
C GLU A 23 -13.78 -6.59 3.34
N ALA A 24 -13.47 -7.58 2.50
CA ALA A 24 -13.75 -8.99 2.76
C ALA A 24 -12.78 -9.62 3.79
N GLY A 25 -11.73 -8.91 4.20
CA GLY A 25 -10.68 -9.42 5.09
C GLY A 25 -9.65 -10.32 4.39
N GLU A 26 -9.69 -10.41 3.07
CA GLU A 26 -8.80 -11.17 2.19
C GLU A 26 -7.49 -10.39 1.96
N LEU A 27 -6.76 -10.11 3.04
CA LEU A 27 -5.65 -9.15 3.02
C LEU A 27 -4.43 -9.63 2.23
N ASP A 28 -4.09 -10.92 2.33
CA ASP A 28 -2.99 -11.51 1.55
C ASP A 28 -3.35 -11.60 0.06
N GLU A 29 -4.60 -11.97 -0.28
CA GLU A 29 -5.07 -11.93 -1.66
C GLU A 29 -5.08 -10.51 -2.22
N ALA A 30 -5.52 -9.53 -1.45
CA ALA A 30 -5.49 -8.12 -1.83
C ALA A 30 -4.05 -7.65 -2.10
N LEU A 31 -3.08 -8.02 -1.24
CA LEU A 31 -1.69 -7.65 -1.45
C LEU A 31 -1.13 -8.28 -2.74
N GLY A 32 -1.44 -9.56 -2.99
CA GLY A 32 -1.05 -10.26 -4.20
C GLY A 32 -1.74 -9.73 -5.47
N HIS A 33 -3.01 -9.34 -5.38
CA HIS A 33 -3.74 -8.67 -6.47
C HIS A 33 -3.10 -7.33 -6.82
N LEU A 34 -2.80 -6.50 -5.81
CA LEU A 34 -2.17 -5.19 -6.02
C LEU A 34 -0.80 -5.34 -6.69
N ALA A 35 0.04 -6.27 -6.22
CA ALA A 35 1.37 -6.50 -6.77
C ALA A 35 1.35 -6.96 -8.24
N ARG A 36 0.41 -7.82 -8.62
CA ARG A 36 0.29 -8.31 -10.01
C ARG A 36 -0.22 -7.26 -10.98
N ASN A 37 -0.97 -6.27 -10.50
CA ASN A 37 -1.66 -5.30 -11.33
C ASN A 37 -1.07 -3.88 -11.26
N GLU A 38 -0.06 -3.66 -10.42
CA GLU A 38 0.49 -2.31 -10.17
C GLU A 38 0.95 -1.59 -11.44
N GLU A 39 1.45 -2.31 -12.45
CA GLU A 39 1.90 -1.73 -13.71
C GLU A 39 0.74 -1.12 -14.51
N GLN A 40 -0.43 -1.75 -14.44
CA GLN A 40 -1.66 -1.35 -15.13
C GLN A 40 -2.44 -0.25 -14.40
N ILE A 41 -2.14 -0.02 -13.11
CA ILE A 41 -2.77 1.04 -12.33
C ILE A 41 -2.06 2.37 -12.62
N CYS A 42 -2.82 3.37 -13.07
CA CYS A 42 -2.30 4.70 -13.41
C CYS A 42 -1.89 5.49 -12.16
N ASP A 43 -2.68 5.40 -11.08
CA ASP A 43 -2.39 6.10 -9.82
C ASP A 43 -1.36 5.33 -8.98
N LYS A 44 -0.09 5.64 -9.23
CA LYS A 44 1.03 5.03 -8.50
C LYS A 44 1.10 5.47 -7.02
N LEU A 45 0.51 6.61 -6.65
CA LEU A 45 0.47 7.04 -5.26
C LEU A 45 -0.49 6.15 -4.46
N SER A 46 -1.71 5.96 -4.96
CA SER A 46 -2.71 5.06 -4.36
C SER A 46 -2.19 3.63 -4.23
N VAL A 47 -1.39 3.14 -5.19
CA VAL A 47 -0.73 1.82 -5.08
C VAL A 47 0.21 1.76 -3.88
N LEU A 48 1.07 2.77 -3.68
CA LEU A 48 2.01 2.80 -2.56
C LEU A 48 1.29 2.91 -1.22
N GLU A 49 0.29 3.79 -1.11
CA GLU A 49 -0.50 3.95 0.11
C GLU A 49 -1.26 2.65 0.46
N THR A 50 -1.91 2.03 -0.54
CA THR A 50 -2.63 0.77 -0.34
C THR A 50 -1.68 -0.35 0.06
N ARG A 51 -0.51 -0.45 -0.59
CA ARG A 51 0.53 -1.43 -0.27
C ARG A 51 1.04 -1.25 1.16
N ALA A 52 1.38 -0.04 1.58
CA ALA A 52 1.84 0.23 2.94
C ALA A 52 0.80 -0.19 3.98
N ASN A 53 -0.46 0.17 3.75
CA ASN A 53 -1.57 -0.18 4.64
C ASN A 53 -1.85 -1.68 4.71
N LEU A 54 -1.75 -2.40 3.58
CA LEU A 54 -1.89 -3.86 3.55
C LEU A 54 -0.75 -4.55 4.29
N LEU A 55 0.51 -4.15 4.02
CA LEU A 55 1.69 -4.69 4.70
C LEU A 55 1.62 -4.50 6.22
N MET A 56 1.08 -3.37 6.69
CA MET A 56 0.83 -3.14 8.11
C MET A 56 -0.20 -4.12 8.70
N GLN A 57 -1.25 -4.45 7.96
CA GLN A 57 -2.32 -5.33 8.44
C GLN A 57 -1.90 -6.81 8.43
N VAL A 58 -1.12 -7.25 7.44
CA VAL A 58 -0.58 -8.63 7.38
C VAL A 58 0.66 -8.84 8.26
N GLY A 59 1.09 -7.81 9.01
CA GLY A 59 2.20 -7.91 9.96
C GLY A 59 3.60 -7.81 9.33
N GLN A 60 3.71 -7.44 8.06
CA GLN A 60 4.99 -7.26 7.36
C GLN A 60 5.57 -5.86 7.61
N TYR A 61 5.86 -5.55 8.87
CA TYR A 61 6.26 -4.21 9.31
C TYR A 61 7.55 -3.67 8.67
N PRO A 62 8.62 -4.46 8.45
CA PRO A 62 9.83 -3.94 7.78
C PRO A 62 9.57 -3.49 6.34
N ALA A 63 8.71 -4.22 5.61
CA ALA A 63 8.33 -3.85 4.26
C ALA A 63 7.46 -2.59 4.26
N ALA A 64 6.48 -2.50 5.18
CA ALA A 64 5.66 -1.30 5.36
C ALA A 64 6.50 -0.06 5.68
N GLU A 65 7.50 -0.20 6.57
CA GLU A 65 8.45 0.87 6.92
C GLU A 65 9.12 1.44 5.67
N SER A 66 9.63 0.57 4.78
CA SER A 66 10.30 1.00 3.55
C SER A 66 9.36 1.81 2.65
N ILE A 67 8.09 1.41 2.52
CA ILE A 67 7.13 2.12 1.69
C ILE A 67 6.74 3.46 2.32
N TYR A 68 6.54 3.55 3.63
CA TYR A 68 6.26 4.83 4.29
C TYR A 68 7.41 5.83 4.15
N ARG A 69 8.66 5.36 4.17
CA ARG A 69 9.82 6.22 3.87
C ARG A 69 9.80 6.73 2.43
N GLU A 70 9.41 5.89 1.46
CA GLU A 70 9.24 6.33 0.08
C GLU A 70 8.13 7.37 -0.06
N LEU A 71 6.97 7.14 0.57
CA LEU A 71 5.84 8.07 0.58
C LEU A 71 6.24 9.43 1.17
N LEU A 72 7.00 9.44 2.27
CA LEU A 72 7.54 10.66 2.86
C LEU A 72 8.54 11.38 1.95
N ASN A 73 9.39 10.64 1.24
CA ASN A 73 10.30 11.26 0.27
C ASN A 73 9.55 11.96 -0.87
N ARG A 74 8.36 11.46 -1.23
CA ARG A 74 7.50 12.05 -2.27
C ARG A 74 6.68 13.24 -1.75
N ASN A 75 6.15 13.14 -0.53
CA ASN A 75 5.38 14.19 0.10
C ASN A 75 5.74 14.29 1.61
N PRO A 76 6.78 15.07 1.95
CA PRO A 76 7.26 15.20 3.33
C PRO A 76 6.29 15.89 4.29
N GLU A 77 5.23 16.54 3.79
CA GLU A 77 4.26 17.30 4.58
C GLU A 77 3.06 16.44 5.01
N ASN A 78 2.94 15.22 4.47
CA ASN A 78 1.83 14.35 4.83
C ASN A 78 2.07 13.67 6.19
N HIS A 79 1.43 14.22 7.23
CA HIS A 79 1.51 13.73 8.61
C HIS A 79 1.09 12.26 8.77
N GLU A 80 0.16 11.77 7.95
CA GLU A 80 -0.32 10.38 8.01
C GLU A 80 0.81 9.37 7.72
N TYR A 81 1.75 9.72 6.85
CA TYR A 81 2.87 8.84 6.55
C TYR A 81 3.86 8.73 7.72
N TYR A 82 4.04 9.80 8.50
CA TYR A 82 4.80 9.72 9.76
C TYR A 82 4.10 8.83 10.78
N HIS A 83 2.76 8.94 10.91
CA HIS A 83 1.99 8.07 11.79
C HIS A 83 2.13 6.59 11.39
N GLY A 84 2.01 6.28 10.09
CA GLY A 84 2.25 4.94 9.54
C GLY A 84 3.65 4.42 9.82
N LEU A 85 4.67 5.25 9.55
CA LEU A 85 6.08 4.91 9.80
C LEU A 85 6.37 4.62 11.28
N LEU A 86 5.89 5.48 12.17
CA LEU A 86 6.05 5.30 13.63
C LEU A 86 5.38 4.01 14.10
N LYS A 87 4.19 3.69 13.58
CA LYS A 87 3.49 2.45 13.90
C LYS A 87 4.28 1.23 13.40
N ALA A 88 4.81 1.27 12.18
CA ALA A 88 5.64 0.20 11.62
C ALA A 88 6.90 -0.06 12.48
N LEU A 89 7.61 1.01 12.86
CA LEU A 89 8.81 0.92 13.69
C LEU A 89 8.53 0.29 15.06
N ARG A 90 7.48 0.75 15.75
CA ARG A 90 7.09 0.21 17.06
C ARG A 90 6.79 -1.30 17.02
N GLN A 91 6.07 -1.74 16.00
CA GLN A 91 5.72 -3.16 15.86
C GLN A 91 6.93 -4.01 15.48
N ARG A 92 7.84 -3.49 14.65
CA ARG A 92 9.11 -4.16 14.32
C ARG A 92 9.98 -4.37 15.56
N GLU A 93 10.14 -3.33 16.39
CA GLU A 93 10.91 -3.41 17.63
C GLU A 93 10.28 -4.38 18.63
N SER A 94 8.96 -4.35 18.79
CA SER A 94 8.23 -5.27 19.68
C SER A 94 8.40 -6.73 19.25
N SER A 95 8.42 -7.01 17.94
CA SER A 95 8.68 -8.35 17.40
C SER A 95 10.12 -8.82 17.63
N THR A 96 11.08 -7.91 17.80
CA THR A 96 12.50 -8.23 17.99
C THR A 96 12.81 -8.52 19.47
N LEU A 97 12.05 -7.93 20.40
CA LEU A 97 12.22 -8.10 21.85
C LEU A 97 11.58 -9.38 22.41
N LEU A 98 10.80 -10.11 21.59
CA LEU A 98 10.10 -11.34 21.97
C LEU A 98 10.82 -12.63 21.51
N GLN A 99 12.06 -12.52 21.03
CA GLN A 99 12.95 -13.64 20.66
C GLN A 99 14.15 -13.69 21.60
#